data_AF-A0A158H5H2-F1
#
_entry.id   AF-A0A158H5H2-F1
#
_cell.length_a   1.000
_cell.length_b   1.000
_cell.length_c   1.000
_cell.angle_alpha   90.00
_cell.angle_beta   90.00
_cell.angle_gamma   90.00
#
_symmetry.space_group_name_H-M   'P 1'
#
loop_
_entity.id
_entity.type
_entity.pdbx_description
1 polymer ?
#
loop_
_entity_poly.entity_id
_entity_poly.type
_entity_poly.pdbx_seq_one_letter_code
_entity_poly.pdbx_strand_id
1 'polypeptide(L)'
;MADSLASCRVVILAVDGFEQAKPVAPRNALKANGTQVRAISQKPGQTQGFVQTDKRDMVKVDVHALPIIKHHYAMAQQLDRLNGVTP
;
A
#
# COMPACT_ATOMS: atom_id res chain seq x y z
N MET A 1 13.58 -12.48 -21.09
CA MET A 1 13.52 -11.02 -20.83
C MET A 1 12.58 -10.84 -19.66
N ALA A 2 12.91 -10.07 -18.63
CA ALA A 2 11.89 -9.71 -17.64
C ALA A 2 10.96 -8.72 -18.34
N ASP A 3 9.75 -9.17 -18.67
CA ASP A 3 8.76 -8.39 -19.38
C ASP A 3 8.45 -7.11 -18.59
N SER A 4 8.36 -5.99 -19.31
CA SER A 4 8.11 -4.66 -18.74
C SER A 4 6.94 -4.65 -17.76
N LEU A 5 7.11 -3.97 -16.62
CA LEU A 5 6.05 -3.80 -15.61
C LEU A 5 5.08 -2.66 -15.93
N ALA A 6 5.21 -2.00 -17.09
CA ALA A 6 4.41 -0.83 -17.45
C ALA A 6 2.89 -1.07 -17.39
N SER A 7 2.43 -2.29 -17.71
CA SER A 7 1.01 -2.67 -17.64
C SER A 7 0.56 -3.13 -16.24
N CYS A 8 1.49 -3.34 -15.31
CA CYS A 8 1.19 -3.80 -13.96
C CYS A 8 0.71 -2.65 -13.07
N ARG A 9 -0.13 -3.00 -12.10
CA ARG A 9 -0.46 -2.13 -10.97
C ARG A 9 0.35 -2.58 -9.77
N VAL A 10 1.22 -1.72 -9.28
CA VAL A 10 2.05 -2.01 -8.10
C VAL A 10 1.52 -1.22 -6.91
N VAL A 11 1.38 -1.94 -5.79
CA VAL A 11 0.99 -1.38 -4.50
C VAL A 11 2.19 -1.46 -3.57
N ILE A 12 2.52 -0.35 -2.93
CA ILE A 12 3.52 -0.29 -1.87
C ILE A 12 2.79 -0.04 -0.56
N LEU A 13 2.84 -1.02 0.35
CA LEU A 13 2.35 -0.86 1.71
C LEU A 13 3.41 -0.13 2.54
N ALA A 14 3.06 1.06 3.02
CA ALA A 14 3.93 1.86 3.87
C ALA A 14 3.15 2.32 5.11
N VAL A 15 3.67 2.01 6.29
CA VAL A 15 3.10 2.41 7.59
C VAL A 15 4.00 3.46 8.24
N ASP A 16 3.47 4.21 9.20
CA ASP A 16 4.23 5.23 9.92
C ASP A 16 5.48 4.64 10.55
N GLY A 17 6.64 5.24 10.27
CA GLY A 17 7.93 4.73 10.76
C GLY A 17 8.67 3.80 9.79
N PHE A 18 8.23 3.67 8.53
CA PHE A 18 8.89 2.76 7.59
C PHE A 18 10.31 3.23 7.20
N GLU A 19 11.20 2.26 6.97
CA GLU A 19 12.56 2.51 6.47
C GLU A 19 12.49 3.00 5.01
N GLN A 20 12.68 4.29 4.80
CA GLN A 20 12.54 5.03 3.55
C GLN A 20 13.57 4.64 2.50
N ALA A 21 14.80 4.30 2.91
CA ALA A 21 15.86 3.97 1.96
C ALA A 21 15.48 2.79 1.04
N LYS A 22 14.64 1.87 1.51
CA LYS A 22 14.31 0.64 0.79
C LYS A 22 13.22 0.81 -0.29
N PRO A 23 12.05 1.40 -0.04
CA PRO A 23 10.98 1.44 -1.04
C PRO A 23 11.00 2.67 -1.94
N VAL A 24 11.75 3.74 -1.63
CA VAL A 24 11.74 4.97 -2.45
C VAL A 24 12.42 4.77 -3.80
N ALA A 25 13.62 4.17 -3.83
CA ALA A 25 14.32 3.94 -5.10
C ALA A 25 13.55 2.98 -6.05
N PRO A 26 13.01 1.83 -5.59
CA PRO A 26 12.16 0.98 -6.42
C PRO A 26 10.87 1.68 -6.88
N ARG A 27 10.22 2.47 -6.02
CA ARG A 27 9.03 3.24 -6.40
C ARG A 27 9.32 4.21 -7.55
N ASN A 28 10.43 4.92 -7.48
CA ASN A 28 10.82 5.88 -8.51
C ASN A 28 11.17 5.17 -9.82
N ALA A 29 11.89 4.05 -9.76
CA ALA A 29 12.21 3.25 -10.95
C ALA A 29 10.94 2.70 -11.63
N LEU A 30 9.97 2.20 -10.88
CA LEU A 30 8.69 1.73 -11.41
C LEU A 30 7.90 2.86 -12.09
N LYS A 31 7.81 4.02 -11.43
CA LYS A 31 7.14 5.20 -12.00
C LYS A 31 7.81 5.72 -13.27
N ALA A 32 9.14 5.76 -13.30
CA ALA A 32 9.91 6.18 -14.48
C ALA A 32 9.65 5.28 -15.71
N ASN A 33 9.31 4.02 -15.49
CA ASN A 33 8.93 3.07 -16.54
C ASN A 33 7.42 3.09 -16.88
N GLY A 34 6.68 4.10 -16.44
CA GLY A 34 5.24 4.24 -16.71
C GLY A 34 4.35 3.27 -15.92
N THR A 35 4.91 2.52 -14.95
CA THR A 35 4.12 1.61 -14.11
C THR A 35 3.19 2.40 -13.19
N GLN A 36 1.94 1.95 -13.04
CA GLN A 36 1.02 2.55 -12.07
C GLN A 36 1.40 2.10 -10.65
N VAL A 37 1.96 3.01 -9.86
CA VAL A 37 2.38 2.74 -8.47
C VAL A 37 1.56 3.56 -7.47
N ARG A 38 0.97 2.89 -6.48
CA ARG A 38 0.20 3.52 -5.39
C ARG A 38 0.77 3.17 -4.02
N ALA A 39 0.92 4.18 -3.17
CA ALA A 39 1.23 4.00 -1.75
C ALA A 39 -0.05 3.78 -0.94
N ILE A 40 -0.08 2.73 -0.12
CA ILE A 40 -1.22 2.36 0.70
C ILE A 40 -0.80 2.36 2.17
N SER A 41 -1.64 2.93 3.03
CA SER A 41 -1.37 3.01 4.47
C SER A 41 -2.63 2.86 5.32
N GLN A 42 -2.44 2.66 6.63
CA GLN A 42 -3.53 2.52 7.59
C GLN A 42 -4.29 3.82 7.84
N LYS A 43 -3.67 4.99 7.59
CA LYS A 43 -4.25 6.32 7.76
C LYS A 43 -4.17 7.12 6.46
N PRO A 44 -5.10 8.05 6.20
CA PRO A 44 -5.01 8.94 5.05
C PRO A 44 -3.94 10.03 5.28
N GLY A 45 -3.60 10.77 4.22
CA GLY A 45 -2.71 11.92 4.31
C GLY A 45 -1.28 11.58 3.93
N GLN A 46 -0.36 11.65 4.89
CA GLN A 46 1.07 11.40 4.68
C GLN A 46 1.62 10.50 5.77
N THR A 47 2.63 9.70 5.42
CA THR A 47 3.37 8.85 6.34
C THR A 47 4.83 9.28 6.42
N GLN A 48 5.41 9.25 7.62
CA GLN A 48 6.79 9.66 7.86
C GLN A 48 7.75 8.51 7.49
N GLY A 49 8.64 8.76 6.53
CA GLY A 49 9.77 7.89 6.22
C GLY A 49 10.97 8.15 7.14
N PHE A 50 11.74 7.11 7.41
CA PHE A 50 12.98 7.16 8.20
C PHE A 50 14.17 6.59 7.44
N VAL A 51 15.36 7.10 7.69
CA VAL A 51 16.60 6.38 7.36
C VAL A 51 17.32 6.17 8.67
N GLN A 52 17.44 4.92 9.10
CA GLN A 52 17.82 4.59 10.47
C GLN A 52 16.90 5.30 11.48
N THR A 53 17.41 6.27 12.25
CA THR A 53 16.64 7.06 13.23
C THR A 53 16.25 8.44 12.73
N ASP A 54 16.74 8.86 11.57
CA ASP A 54 16.48 10.20 11.03
C ASP A 54 15.14 10.25 10.32
N LYS A 55 14.29 11.21 10.71
CA LYS A 55 13.12 11.58 9.92
C LYS A 55 13.58 12.11 8.57
N ARG A 56 12.98 11.59 7.50
CA ARG A 56 13.22 12.02 6.13
C ARG A 56 11.91 12.51 5.51
N ASP A 57 11.61 12.11 4.28
CA ASP A 57 10.49 12.63 3.53
C ASP A 57 9.16 12.13 4.07
N MET A 58 8.15 12.99 3.90
CA MET A 58 6.75 12.59 4.08
C MET A 58 6.25 12.00 2.75
N VAL A 59 5.75 10.77 2.79
CA VAL A 59 5.18 10.09 1.62
C VAL A 59 3.68 10.23 1.63
N LYS A 60 3.11 10.81 0.56
CA LYS A 60 1.66 10.87 0.36
C LYS A 60 1.06 9.47 0.26
N VAL A 61 -0.03 9.26 0.99
CA VAL A 61 -0.85 8.05 0.95
C VAL A 61 -1.86 8.18 -0.18
N ASP A 62 -1.80 7.28 -1.16
CA ASP A 62 -2.72 7.24 -2.31
C ASP A 62 -4.00 6.44 -1.99
N VAL A 63 -3.94 5.53 -1.00
CA VAL A 63 -5.08 4.73 -0.53
C VAL A 63 -5.07 4.59 0.98
N HIS A 64 -6.17 5.01 1.60
CA HIS A 64 -6.48 4.69 2.99
C HIS A 64 -7.02 3.25 3.08
N ALA A 65 -6.19 2.32 3.56
CA ALA A 65 -6.47 0.89 3.54
C ALA A 65 -7.57 0.46 4.51
N LEU A 66 -7.67 1.13 5.66
CA LEU A 66 -8.47 0.64 6.78
C LEU A 66 -9.98 0.55 6.47
N PRO A 67 -10.62 1.54 5.81
CA PRO A 67 -12.03 1.41 5.41
C PRO A 67 -12.25 0.28 4.40
N ILE A 68 -11.30 0.07 3.48
CA ILE A 68 -11.37 -1.00 2.47
C ILE A 68 -11.32 -2.36 3.15
N ILE A 69 -10.34 -2.57 4.05
CA ILE A 69 -10.18 -3.83 4.79
C ILE A 69 -11.43 -4.09 5.65
N LYS A 70 -11.92 -3.09 6.39
CA LYS A 70 -13.13 -3.22 7.21
C LYS A 70 -14.36 -3.61 6.37
N HIS A 71 -14.54 -2.97 5.22
CA HIS A 71 -15.65 -3.28 4.32
C HIS A 71 -15.57 -4.71 3.79
N HIS A 72 -14.41 -5.13 3.26
CA HIS A 72 -14.25 -6.49 2.72
C HIS A 72 -14.39 -7.56 3.80
N TYR A 73 -13.88 -7.30 5.01
CA TYR A 73 -14.05 -8.22 6.13
C TYR A 73 -15.52 -8.35 6.56
N ALA A 74 -16.25 -7.23 6.67
CA ALA A 74 -17.68 -7.27 6.96
C ALA A 74 -18.48 -8.01 5.87
N MET A 75 -18.12 -7.81 4.60
CA MET A 75 -18.73 -8.53 3.48
C MET A 75 -18.42 -10.04 3.52
N ALA A 76 -17.19 -10.43 3.84
CA ALA A 76 -16.82 -11.84 4.02
C ALA A 76 -17.63 -12.47 5.16
N GLN A 77 -17.70 -11.81 6.33
CA GLN A 77 -18.51 -12.30 7.45
C GLN A 77 -20.00 -12.39 7.12
N GLN A 78 -20.53 -11.47 6.32
CA GLN A 78 -21.92 -11.54 5.87
C GLN A 78 -22.14 -12.70 4.90
N LEU A 79 -21.20 -12.94 3.98
CA LEU A 79 -21.25 -14.07 3.07
C LEU A 79 -21.19 -15.41 3.81
N ASP A 80 -20.31 -15.54 4.81
CA ASP A 80 -20.20 -16.74 5.65
C ASP A 80 -21.52 -17.01 6.39
N ARG A 81 -22.14 -15.96 6.97
CA ARG A 81 -23.48 -16.06 7.59
C ARG A 81 -24.55 -16.54 6.61
N LEU A 82 -24.56 -16.00 5.38
CA LEU A 82 -25.52 -16.42 4.34
C LEU A 82 -25.29 -17.85 3.89
N ASN A 83 -24.04 -18.31 3.90
CA ASN A 83 -23.66 -19.68 3.53
C ASN A 83 -23.79 -20.68 4.69
N GLY A 84 -24.28 -20.26 5.85
CA GLY A 84 -24.39 -21.12 7.03
C GLY A 84 -23.04 -21.54 7.62
N VAL A 85 -21.95 -20.86 7.26
CA VAL A 85 -20.62 -21.07 7.83
C VAL A 85 -20.54 -20.25 9.12
N THR A 86 -20.63 -20.93 10.26
CA THR A 86 -20.32 -20.32 11.57
C THR A 86 -18.81 -20.20 11.75
N PRO A 87 -18.32 -19.09 12.33
CA PRO A 87 -16.89 -18.85 12.54
C PRO A 87 -16.24 -19.88 13.49
#